data_AF-A0A6G3D6U3-F1
#
_entry.id   AF-A0A6G3D6U3-F1
#
_cell.length_a   1.000
_cell.length_b   1.000
_cell.length_c   1.000
_cell.angle_alpha   90.00
_cell.angle_beta   90.00
_cell.angle_gamma   90.00
#
_symmetry.space_group_name_H-M   'P 1'
#
loop_
_entity.id
_entity.type
_entity.pdbx_description
1 polymer ?
#
loop_
_entity_poly.entity_id
_entity_poly.type
_entity_poly.pdbx_seq_one_letter_code
_entity_poly.pdbx_strand_id
1 'polypeptide(L)'
;MAPELVGPVWRTLPWRALAAAGTLGLLVAATPLVTGGEPAPWQTLLLLRGVALIGALGLAFLLDDPARHLTAPLPTPRPVRQALRVVLVAPLAALWWTAVLLLTPSASRPPVGGVTLEAAAVGVLALAAAALAVRLTDEARPGPFVASSLLLTAVLAPLLAPEGWALFVQGDDPRWSAGHDRWAVLAVAAAVVGALCGPEPLGRGARRIGGAGAPV
;
A
#
# COMPACT_ATOMS: atom_id res chain seq x y z
N MET A 1 13.39 22.82 7.99
CA MET A 1 14.16 21.70 7.40
C MET A 1 13.33 20.66 6.63
N ALA A 2 12.00 20.57 6.79
CA ALA A 2 11.17 19.62 6.02
C ALA A 2 10.95 19.92 4.51
N PRO A 3 10.79 21.18 4.04
CA PRO A 3 10.45 21.42 2.63
C PRO A 3 11.60 21.12 1.66
N GLU A 4 12.85 21.27 2.11
CA GLU A 4 14.04 21.00 1.27
C GLU A 4 14.19 19.51 0.93
N LEU A 5 13.61 18.61 1.72
CA LEU A 5 13.64 17.17 1.49
C LEU A 5 12.57 16.71 0.48
N VAL A 6 11.57 17.55 0.19
CA VAL A 6 10.45 17.18 -0.70
C VAL A 6 10.93 16.96 -2.13
N GLY A 7 11.74 17.87 -2.68
CA GLY A 7 12.27 17.77 -4.05
C GLY A 7 13.13 16.51 -4.29
N PRO A 8 14.12 16.22 -3.42
CA PRO A 8 14.90 14.99 -3.50
C PRO A 8 14.04 13.73 -3.37
N VAL A 9 13.13 13.68 -2.38
CA VAL A 9 12.28 12.51 -2.16
C VAL A 9 11.37 12.26 -3.36
N TRP A 10 10.78 13.30 -3.94
CA TRP A 10 9.95 13.23 -5.14
C TRP A 10 10.67 12.59 -6.33
N ARG A 11 11.94 12.94 -6.55
CA ARG A 11 12.75 12.37 -7.63
C ARG A 11 13.14 10.91 -7.40
N THR A 12 13.24 10.48 -6.14
CA THR A 12 13.54 9.09 -5.77
C THR A 12 12.33 8.17 -5.78
N LEU A 13 11.12 8.69 -6.01
CA LEU A 13 9.93 7.86 -6.07
C LEU A 13 10.00 6.89 -7.26
N PRO A 14 9.49 5.65 -7.12
CA PRO A 14 9.46 4.66 -8.18
C PRO A 14 8.36 4.99 -9.20
N TRP A 15 8.49 6.14 -9.88
CA TRP A 15 7.51 6.65 -10.84
C TRP A 15 7.14 5.64 -11.91
N ARG A 16 8.09 4.78 -12.32
CA ARG A 16 7.81 3.72 -13.30
C ARG A 16 6.83 2.69 -12.78
N ALA A 17 6.99 2.24 -11.52
CA ALA A 17 6.09 1.28 -10.91
C ALA A 17 4.71 1.91 -10.65
N LEU A 18 4.68 3.14 -10.15
CA LEU A 18 3.43 3.89 -9.92
C LEU A 18 2.69 4.19 -11.22
N ALA A 19 3.40 4.62 -12.27
CA ALA A 19 2.82 4.88 -13.57
C ALA A 19 2.30 3.59 -14.22
N ALA A 20 3.05 2.48 -14.14
CA ALA A 20 2.62 1.19 -14.67
C ALA A 20 1.38 0.64 -13.94
N ALA A 21 1.36 0.70 -12.60
CA ALA A 21 0.19 0.31 -11.83
C ALA A 21 -1.02 1.23 -12.14
N GLY A 22 -0.76 2.54 -12.24
CA GLY A 22 -1.77 3.55 -12.54
C GLY A 22 -2.41 3.35 -13.91
N THR A 23 -1.59 3.18 -14.97
CA THR A 23 -2.09 2.93 -16.33
C THR A 23 -2.80 1.59 -16.43
N LEU A 24 -2.24 0.53 -15.85
CA LEU A 24 -2.84 -0.81 -15.89
C LEU A 24 -4.22 -0.81 -15.21
N GLY A 25 -4.34 -0.20 -14.03
CA GLY A 25 -5.64 -0.14 -13.36
C GLY A 25 -6.66 0.76 -14.07
N LEU A 26 -6.24 1.86 -14.72
CA LEU A 26 -7.15 2.66 -15.56
C LEU A 26 -7.60 1.90 -16.80
N LEU A 27 -6.70 1.13 -17.45
CA LEU A 27 -7.05 0.29 -18.60
C LEU A 27 -8.07 -0.79 -18.21
N VAL A 28 -7.85 -1.46 -17.07
CA VAL A 28 -8.79 -2.45 -16.55
C VAL A 28 -10.15 -1.81 -16.21
N ALA A 29 -10.15 -0.66 -15.54
CA ALA A 29 -11.37 0.06 -15.19
C ALA A 29 -12.15 0.57 -16.43
N ALA A 30 -11.45 1.00 -17.47
CA ALA A 30 -12.05 1.48 -18.72
C ALA A 30 -12.51 0.36 -19.65
N THR A 31 -12.13 -0.90 -19.40
CA THR A 31 -12.42 -2.02 -20.30
C THR A 31 -13.92 -2.15 -20.62
N PRO A 32 -14.85 -2.12 -19.65
CA PRO A 32 -16.29 -2.23 -19.95
C PRO A 32 -16.80 -1.09 -20.83
N LEU A 33 -16.30 0.13 -20.63
CA LEU A 33 -16.68 1.29 -21.44
C LEU A 33 -16.19 1.16 -22.89
N VAL A 34 -14.96 0.68 -23.09
CA VAL A 34 -14.35 0.53 -24.43
C VAL A 34 -14.99 -0.62 -25.21
N THR A 35 -15.36 -1.71 -24.53
CA THR A 35 -16.00 -2.86 -25.17
C THR A 35 -17.52 -2.71 -25.33
N GLY A 36 -18.10 -1.63 -24.78
CA GLY A 36 -19.55 -1.46 -24.71
C GLY A 36 -20.25 -2.53 -23.87
N GLY A 37 -19.51 -3.18 -22.97
CA GLY A 37 -20.04 -4.23 -22.12
C GLY A 37 -20.84 -3.66 -20.95
N GLU A 38 -21.96 -4.30 -20.64
CA GLU A 38 -22.72 -4.05 -19.41
C GLU A 38 -22.40 -5.14 -18.38
N PRO A 39 -21.34 -4.95 -17.56
CA PRO A 39 -20.95 -5.95 -16.58
C PRO A 39 -22.03 -6.08 -15.50
N ALA A 40 -22.31 -7.31 -15.10
CA ALA A 40 -23.16 -7.58 -13.96
C ALA A 40 -22.53 -6.99 -12.67
N PRO A 41 -23.32 -6.62 -11.64
CA PRO A 41 -22.80 -5.98 -10.42
C PRO A 41 -21.65 -6.73 -9.73
N TRP A 42 -21.69 -8.06 -9.71
CA TRP A 42 -20.63 -8.90 -9.16
C TRP A 42 -19.32 -8.82 -9.98
N GLN A 43 -19.40 -8.65 -11.30
CA GLN A 43 -18.25 -8.51 -12.19
C GLN A 43 -17.59 -7.15 -11.96
N THR A 44 -18.39 -6.09 -11.84
CA THR A 44 -17.92 -4.74 -11.50
C THR A 44 -17.22 -4.73 -10.14
N LEU A 45 -17.77 -5.42 -9.14
CA LEU A 45 -17.16 -5.53 -7.82
C LEU A 45 -15.80 -6.26 -7.87
N LEU A 46 -15.71 -7.40 -8.58
CA LEU A 46 -14.44 -8.11 -8.75
C LEU A 46 -13.40 -7.30 -9.53
N LEU A 47 -13.81 -6.58 -10.57
CA LEU A 47 -12.95 -5.67 -11.32
C LEU A 47 -12.37 -4.59 -10.41
N LEU A 48 -13.20 -3.94 -9.60
CA LEU A 48 -12.76 -2.91 -8.65
C LEU A 48 -11.80 -3.47 -7.59
N ARG A 49 -12.05 -4.67 -7.07
CA ARG A 49 -11.12 -5.37 -6.16
C ARG A 49 -9.79 -5.68 -6.83
N GLY A 50 -9.81 -6.09 -8.11
CA GLY A 50 -8.61 -6.31 -8.91
C GLY A 50 -7.82 -5.01 -9.14
N VAL A 51 -8.50 -3.92 -9.46
CA VAL A 51 -7.87 -2.60 -9.61
C VAL A 51 -7.26 -2.12 -8.30
N ALA A 52 -7.96 -2.30 -7.17
CA ALA A 52 -7.42 -2.00 -5.85
C ALA A 52 -6.13 -2.79 -5.56
N LEU A 53 -6.09 -4.09 -5.93
CA LEU A 53 -4.91 -4.93 -5.80
C LEU A 53 -3.74 -4.42 -6.67
N ILE A 54 -4.01 -4.01 -7.93
CA ILE A 54 -3.01 -3.41 -8.81
C ILE A 54 -2.42 -2.13 -8.20
N GLY A 55 -3.27 -1.27 -7.64
CA GLY A 55 -2.84 -0.07 -6.92
C GLY A 55 -1.96 -0.40 -5.71
N ALA A 56 -2.36 -1.39 -4.91
CA ALA A 56 -1.60 -1.86 -3.76
C ALA A 56 -0.24 -2.48 -4.14
N LEU A 57 -0.16 -3.19 -5.27
CA LEU A 57 1.11 -3.67 -5.80
C LEU A 57 2.05 -2.51 -6.15
N GLY A 58 1.54 -1.45 -6.79
CA GLY A 58 2.30 -0.23 -7.05
C GLY A 58 2.83 0.43 -5.76
N LEU A 59 2.00 0.44 -4.71
CA LEU A 59 2.39 0.94 -3.38
C LEU A 59 3.42 0.06 -2.67
N ALA A 60 3.44 -1.26 -2.90
CA ALA A 60 4.44 -2.16 -2.32
C ALA A 60 5.87 -1.80 -2.78
N PHE A 61 6.02 -1.29 -4.00
CA PHE A 61 7.30 -0.81 -4.52
C PHE A 61 7.69 0.58 -4.01
N LEU A 62 6.80 1.31 -3.32
CA LEU A 62 7.07 2.67 -2.84
C LEU A 62 8.29 2.76 -1.90
N LEU A 63 8.58 1.66 -1.20
CA LEU A 63 9.71 1.55 -0.27
C LEU A 63 10.95 0.90 -0.88
N ASP A 64 10.92 0.47 -2.15
CA ASP A 64 12.12 -0.01 -2.84
C ASP A 64 13.08 1.16 -3.05
N ASP A 65 14.25 1.10 -2.40
CA ASP A 65 15.33 2.07 -2.58
C ASP A 65 16.57 1.37 -3.17
N PRO A 66 16.75 1.38 -4.51
CA PRO A 66 17.87 0.70 -5.14
C PRO A 66 19.23 1.34 -4.81
N ALA A 67 19.26 2.53 -4.17
CA ALA A 67 20.49 3.25 -3.81
C ALA A 67 20.83 3.15 -2.31
N ARG A 68 20.23 2.20 -1.57
CA ARG A 68 20.48 1.99 -0.14
C ARG A 68 21.96 1.85 0.26
N HIS A 69 22.80 1.38 -0.67
CA HIS A 69 24.24 1.17 -0.43
C HIS A 69 25.04 2.47 -0.40
N LEU A 70 24.47 3.58 -0.90
CA LEU A 70 25.15 4.88 -1.00
C LEU A 70 24.61 5.91 0.00
N THR A 71 23.43 5.68 0.60
CA THR A 71 22.73 6.64 1.48
C THR A 71 22.79 6.29 2.97
N ALA A 72 23.41 5.17 3.33
CA ALA A 72 23.65 4.74 4.72
C ALA A 72 24.30 5.78 5.67
N PRO A 73 25.10 6.78 5.22
CA PRO A 73 25.68 7.77 6.13
C PRO A 73 24.76 8.97 6.44
N LEU A 74 23.55 9.06 5.85
CA LEU A 74 22.74 10.26 6.00
C LEU A 74 22.09 10.37 7.39
N PRO A 75 22.20 11.53 8.07
CA PRO A 75 21.72 11.74 9.44
C PRO A 75 20.18 11.84 9.57
N THR A 76 19.43 11.55 8.50
CA THR A 76 17.96 11.59 8.56
C THR A 76 17.40 10.22 8.99
N PRO A 77 16.49 10.18 9.97
CA PRO A 77 15.87 8.94 10.40
C PRO A 77 15.04 8.31 9.26
N ARG A 78 15.23 7.01 9.05
CA ARG A 78 14.54 6.20 8.03
C ARG A 78 13.01 6.36 8.02
N PRO A 79 12.29 6.36 9.17
CA PRO A 79 10.82 6.46 9.16
C PRO A 79 10.30 7.78 8.61
N VAL A 80 11.06 8.88 8.75
CA VAL A 80 10.63 10.20 8.26
C VAL A 80 10.62 10.25 6.74
N ARG A 81 11.61 9.61 6.08
CA ARG A 81 11.65 9.52 4.61
C ARG A 81 10.52 8.64 4.07
N GLN A 82 10.21 7.53 4.75
CA GLN A 82 9.12 6.63 4.36
C GLN A 82 7.75 7.32 4.52
N ALA A 83 7.53 7.99 5.66
CA ALA A 83 6.30 8.75 5.90
C ALA A 83 6.11 9.85 4.85
N LEU A 84 7.19 10.59 4.50
CA LEU A 84 7.10 11.63 3.48
C LEU A 84 6.78 11.08 2.09
N ARG A 85 7.34 9.92 1.71
CA ARG A 85 6.99 9.22 0.44
C ARG A 85 5.52 8.84 0.41
N VAL A 86 4.98 8.29 1.50
CA VAL A 86 3.57 7.92 1.62
C VAL A 86 2.66 9.14 1.51
N VAL A 87 2.97 10.21 2.25
CA VAL A 87 2.17 11.45 2.24
C VAL A 87 2.15 12.10 0.86
N LEU A 88 3.25 12.06 0.10
CA LEU A 88 3.30 12.62 -1.25
C LEU A 88 2.50 11.80 -2.27
N VAL A 89 2.44 10.47 -2.12
CA VAL A 89 1.71 9.59 -3.04
C VAL A 89 0.23 9.46 -2.70
N ALA A 90 -0.15 9.62 -1.43
CA ALA A 90 -1.53 9.56 -0.96
C ALA A 90 -2.53 10.41 -1.79
N PRO A 91 -2.30 11.71 -2.06
CA PRO A 91 -3.24 12.50 -2.86
C PRO A 91 -3.33 12.03 -4.32
N LEU A 92 -2.23 11.56 -4.90
CA LEU A 92 -2.22 11.02 -6.26
C LEU A 92 -2.99 9.70 -6.34
N ALA A 93 -2.83 8.83 -5.33
CA ALA A 93 -3.58 7.59 -5.22
C ALA A 93 -5.09 7.84 -5.06
N ALA A 94 -5.48 8.85 -4.25
CA ALA A 94 -6.87 9.25 -4.09
C ALA A 94 -7.49 9.78 -5.40
N LEU A 95 -6.75 10.62 -6.14
CA LEU A 95 -7.20 11.13 -7.44
C LEU A 95 -7.36 10.00 -8.46
N TRP A 96 -6.38 9.09 -8.52
CA TRP A 96 -6.41 7.93 -9.39
C TRP A 96 -7.59 7.00 -9.08
N TRP A 97 -7.83 6.71 -7.80
CA TRP A 97 -8.98 5.89 -7.38
C TRP A 97 -10.31 6.57 -7.72
N THR A 98 -10.39 7.89 -7.57
CA THR A 98 -11.56 8.66 -7.99
C THR A 98 -11.81 8.53 -9.49
N ALA A 99 -10.76 8.58 -10.32
CA ALA A 99 -10.88 8.37 -11.76
C ALA A 99 -11.38 6.95 -12.10
N VAL A 100 -10.88 5.91 -11.41
CA VAL A 100 -11.37 4.53 -11.55
C VAL A 100 -12.86 4.42 -11.26
N LEU A 101 -13.33 5.04 -10.18
CA LEU A 101 -14.75 5.05 -9.81
C LEU A 101 -15.62 5.78 -10.86
N LEU A 102 -15.11 6.88 -11.43
CA LEU A 102 -15.80 7.64 -12.48
C LEU A 102 -15.89 6.87 -13.79
N LEU A 103 -14.89 6.06 -14.12
CA LEU A 103 -14.90 5.16 -15.29
C LEU A 103 -15.82 3.95 -15.11
N THR A 104 -16.26 3.67 -13.88
CA THR A 104 -17.13 2.53 -13.61
C THR A 104 -18.59 2.86 -13.99
N PRO A 105 -19.27 2.03 -14.81
CA PRO A 105 -20.66 2.23 -15.20
C PRO A 105 -21.58 2.42 -13.98
N SER A 106 -22.48 3.39 -14.04
CA SER A 106 -23.41 3.71 -12.94
C SER A 106 -24.44 2.59 -12.70
N ALA A 107 -24.85 1.88 -13.75
CA ALA A 107 -25.88 0.84 -13.68
C ALA A 107 -25.48 -0.39 -12.85
N SER A 108 -24.19 -0.69 -12.75
CA SER A 108 -23.66 -1.85 -12.00
C SER A 108 -22.71 -1.44 -10.87
N ARG A 109 -22.78 -0.18 -10.44
CA ARG A 109 -21.87 0.37 -9.44
C ARG A 109 -22.22 -0.16 -8.03
N PRO A 110 -21.32 -0.87 -7.36
CA PRO A 110 -21.52 -1.28 -5.97
C PRO A 110 -21.46 -0.08 -5.00
N PRO A 111 -21.86 -0.23 -3.73
CA PRO A 111 -21.76 0.82 -2.72
C PRO A 111 -20.33 1.36 -2.59
N VAL A 112 -20.11 2.59 -3.05
CA VAL A 112 -18.77 3.19 -3.21
C VAL A 112 -18.01 3.28 -1.89
N GLY A 113 -18.70 3.54 -0.78
CA GLY A 113 -18.10 3.62 0.56
C GLY A 113 -17.46 2.31 1.02
N GLY A 114 -18.05 1.17 0.68
CA GLY A 114 -17.49 -0.13 1.04
C GLY A 114 -16.24 -0.45 0.22
N VAL A 115 -16.33 -0.30 -1.10
CA VAL A 115 -15.22 -0.64 -2.01
C VAL A 115 -14.02 0.30 -1.83
N THR A 116 -14.26 1.58 -1.52
CA THR A 116 -13.18 2.52 -1.15
C THR A 116 -12.47 2.10 0.14
N LEU A 117 -13.21 1.58 1.13
CA LEU A 117 -12.63 1.07 2.38
C LEU A 117 -11.78 -0.19 2.13
N GLU A 118 -12.28 -1.14 1.33
CA GLU A 118 -11.50 -2.32 0.93
C GLU A 118 -10.20 -1.89 0.25
N ALA A 119 -10.27 -0.97 -0.72
CA ALA A 119 -9.10 -0.47 -1.43
C ALA A 119 -8.10 0.23 -0.50
N ALA A 120 -8.59 1.07 0.42
CA ALA A 120 -7.76 1.72 1.42
C ALA A 120 -7.07 0.71 2.33
N ALA A 121 -7.79 -0.33 2.79
CA ALA A 121 -7.26 -1.34 3.67
C ALA A 121 -6.17 -2.19 3.00
N VAL A 122 -6.36 -2.59 1.74
CA VAL A 122 -5.33 -3.31 0.96
C VAL A 122 -4.10 -2.42 0.76
N GLY A 123 -4.28 -1.12 0.50
CA GLY A 123 -3.19 -0.16 0.41
C GLY A 123 -2.40 -0.03 1.73
N VAL A 124 -3.10 0.09 2.86
CA VAL A 124 -2.49 0.15 4.20
C VAL A 124 -1.74 -1.14 4.54
N LEU A 125 -2.32 -2.30 4.22
CA LEU A 125 -1.68 -3.61 4.39
C LEU A 125 -0.39 -3.72 3.57
N ALA A 126 -0.42 -3.29 2.31
CA ALA A 126 0.77 -3.29 1.45
C ALA A 126 1.88 -2.39 2.02
N LEU A 127 1.52 -1.19 2.49
CA LEU A 127 2.48 -0.26 3.10
C LEU A 127 3.04 -0.79 4.42
N ALA A 128 2.20 -1.39 5.28
CA ALA A 128 2.60 -1.98 6.55
C ALA A 128 3.52 -3.19 6.34
N ALA A 129 3.18 -4.07 5.38
CA ALA A 129 4.01 -5.21 5.00
C ALA A 129 5.36 -4.77 4.43
N ALA A 130 5.39 -3.74 3.58
CA ALA A 130 6.62 -3.17 3.08
C ALA A 130 7.48 -2.55 4.20
N ALA A 131 6.87 -1.83 5.14
CA ALA A 131 7.59 -1.28 6.29
C ALA A 131 8.16 -2.39 7.20
N LEU A 132 7.41 -3.47 7.40
CA LEU A 132 7.86 -4.64 8.18
C LEU A 132 9.00 -5.39 7.48
N ALA A 133 8.89 -5.63 6.17
CA ALA A 133 9.92 -6.29 5.38
C ALA A 133 11.25 -5.52 5.41
N VAL A 134 11.21 -4.19 5.28
CA VAL A 134 12.40 -3.32 5.41
C VAL A 134 13.07 -3.44 6.78
N ARG A 135 12.33 -3.75 7.85
CA ARG A 135 12.90 -3.93 9.20
C ARG A 135 13.44 -5.32 9.47
N LEU A 136 12.73 -6.34 8.99
CA LEU A 136 13.08 -7.74 9.26
C LEU A 136 14.14 -8.27 8.31
N THR A 137 14.32 -7.63 7.16
CA THR A 137 15.29 -8.06 6.15
C THR A 137 16.30 -6.95 5.85
N ASP A 138 17.58 -7.31 5.86
CA ASP A 138 18.67 -6.48 5.30
C ASP A 138 18.68 -6.54 3.76
N GLU A 139 17.55 -6.84 3.11
CA GLU A 139 17.45 -7.16 1.69
C GLU A 139 17.20 -5.92 0.82
N ALA A 140 17.81 -5.88 -0.37
CA ALA A 140 17.88 -4.64 -1.17
C ALA A 140 16.57 -4.21 -1.79
N ARG A 141 15.64 -5.15 -1.92
CA ARG A 141 14.39 -5.00 -2.65
C ARG A 141 13.29 -5.75 -1.93
N PRO A 142 12.68 -5.16 -0.89
CA PRO A 142 11.52 -5.75 -0.23
C PRO A 142 10.29 -5.82 -1.14
N GLY A 143 10.22 -5.00 -2.22
CA GLY A 143 9.07 -4.89 -3.11
C GLY A 143 8.55 -6.23 -3.69
N PRO A 144 9.40 -7.05 -4.32
CA PRO A 144 8.98 -8.35 -4.85
C PRO A 144 8.44 -9.31 -3.80
N PHE A 145 9.06 -9.38 -2.61
CA PHE A 145 8.59 -10.24 -1.53
C PHE A 145 7.21 -9.82 -1.01
N VAL A 146 7.01 -8.51 -0.84
CA VAL A 146 5.72 -7.94 -0.41
C VAL A 146 4.66 -8.17 -1.47
N ALA A 147 4.98 -7.92 -2.75
CA ALA A 147 4.08 -8.16 -3.86
C ALA A 147 3.67 -9.63 -3.96
N SER A 148 4.62 -10.58 -3.88
CA SER A 148 4.32 -12.02 -3.88
C SER A 148 3.48 -12.44 -2.68
N SER A 149 3.76 -11.91 -1.48
CA SER A 149 2.97 -12.20 -0.28
C SER A 149 1.55 -11.64 -0.38
N LEU A 150 1.39 -10.45 -0.94
CA LEU A 150 0.10 -9.81 -1.17
C LEU A 150 -0.73 -10.61 -2.19
N LEU A 151 -0.11 -11.04 -3.29
CA LEU A 151 -0.74 -11.89 -4.31
C LEU A 151 -1.15 -13.24 -3.74
N LEU A 152 -0.25 -13.89 -3.00
CA LEU A 152 -0.55 -15.16 -2.34
C LEU A 152 -1.71 -15.01 -1.37
N THR A 153 -1.73 -13.93 -0.58
CA THR A 153 -2.82 -13.65 0.36
C THR A 153 -4.13 -13.35 -0.37
N ALA A 154 -4.10 -12.59 -1.47
CA ALA A 154 -5.28 -12.29 -2.27
C ALA A 154 -5.90 -13.55 -2.89
N VAL A 155 -5.08 -14.57 -3.20
CA VAL A 155 -5.55 -15.88 -3.70
C VAL A 155 -6.01 -16.79 -2.56
N LEU A 156 -5.24 -16.87 -1.47
CA LEU A 156 -5.52 -17.79 -0.37
C LEU A 156 -6.63 -17.30 0.57
N ALA A 157 -6.77 -15.99 0.78
CA ALA A 157 -7.76 -15.46 1.72
C ALA A 157 -9.21 -15.82 1.31
N PRO A 158 -9.63 -15.70 0.04
CA PRO A 158 -10.97 -16.17 -0.37
C PRO A 158 -11.15 -17.69 -0.23
N LEU A 159 -10.08 -18.48 -0.40
CA LEU A 159 -10.12 -19.95 -0.35
C LEU A 159 -10.12 -20.51 1.08
N LEU A 160 -9.44 -19.83 2.00
CA LEU A 160 -9.26 -20.24 3.39
C LEU A 160 -10.18 -19.48 4.36
N ALA A 161 -10.84 -18.41 3.89
CA ALA A 161 -11.78 -17.68 4.72
C ALA A 161 -12.97 -18.58 5.09
N PRO A 162 -13.27 -18.74 6.39
CA PRO A 162 -14.47 -19.43 6.82
C PRO A 162 -15.71 -18.76 6.21
N GLU A 163 -16.71 -19.53 5.77
CA GLU A 163 -17.94 -18.97 5.15
C GLU A 163 -18.67 -17.94 6.04
N GLY A 164 -18.48 -18.01 7.36
CA GLY A 164 -19.02 -17.05 8.35
C GLY A 164 -18.24 -15.73 8.47
N TRP A 165 -17.02 -15.64 7.93
CA TRP A 165 -16.16 -14.46 8.05
C TRP A 165 -16.50 -13.32 7.09
N ALA A 166 -17.35 -13.56 6.09
CA ALA A 166 -18.01 -12.51 5.30
C ALA A 166 -17.07 -11.36 4.88
N LEU A 167 -15.81 -11.67 4.54
CA LEU A 167 -14.81 -10.68 4.12
C LEU A 167 -14.97 -10.27 2.65
N PHE A 168 -15.53 -11.17 1.84
CA PHE A 168 -15.75 -10.99 0.41
C PHE A 168 -17.25 -11.10 0.10
N VAL A 169 -18.02 -10.21 0.70
CA VAL A 169 -19.48 -10.18 0.56
C VAL A 169 -19.85 -9.49 -0.76
N GLN A 170 -20.97 -9.93 -1.37
CA GLN A 170 -21.55 -9.31 -2.56
C GLN A 170 -22.34 -8.05 -2.18
N GLY A 171 -22.47 -7.09 -3.09
CA GLY A 171 -23.08 -5.78 -2.81
C GLY A 171 -24.51 -5.85 -2.26
N ASP A 172 -25.25 -6.90 -2.59
CA ASP A 172 -26.67 -7.09 -2.20
C ASP A 172 -26.86 -7.94 -0.94
N ASP A 173 -25.79 -8.47 -0.34
CA ASP A 173 -25.91 -9.32 0.85
C ASP A 173 -25.99 -8.44 2.13
N PRO A 174 -26.95 -8.71 3.02
CA PRO A 174 -27.16 -7.93 4.25
C PRO A 174 -25.95 -7.89 5.19
N ARG A 175 -24.97 -8.80 5.02
CA ARG A 175 -23.72 -8.81 5.78
C ARG A 175 -22.67 -7.82 5.27
N TRP A 176 -22.99 -7.02 4.25
CA TRP A 176 -22.08 -6.04 3.65
C TRP A 176 -21.44 -5.13 4.70
N SER A 177 -22.22 -4.51 5.59
CA SER A 177 -21.68 -3.63 6.65
C SER A 177 -20.71 -4.36 7.59
N ALA A 178 -21.11 -5.52 8.10
CA ALA A 178 -20.30 -6.32 9.02
C ALA A 178 -18.99 -6.81 8.41
N GLY A 179 -18.96 -7.09 7.09
CA GLY A 179 -17.74 -7.41 6.36
C GLY A 179 -16.79 -6.21 6.27
N HIS A 180 -17.32 -5.01 6.05
CA HIS A 180 -16.54 -3.78 5.98
C HIS A 180 -16.00 -3.33 7.33
N ASP A 181 -16.73 -3.58 8.42
CA ASP A 181 -16.21 -3.34 9.78
C ASP A 181 -14.95 -4.17 10.06
N ARG A 182 -14.90 -5.42 9.57
CA ARG A 182 -13.73 -6.30 9.69
C ARG A 182 -12.55 -5.78 8.87
N TRP A 183 -12.81 -5.27 7.67
CA TRP A 183 -11.80 -4.57 6.86
C TRP A 183 -11.25 -3.32 7.55
N ALA A 184 -12.11 -2.53 8.20
CA ALA A 184 -11.67 -1.39 9.00
C ALA A 184 -10.76 -1.82 10.16
N VAL A 185 -11.14 -2.86 10.90
CA VAL A 185 -10.31 -3.40 11.99
C VAL A 185 -8.96 -3.90 11.47
N LEU A 186 -8.94 -4.62 10.34
CA LEU A 186 -7.70 -5.07 9.70
C LEU A 186 -6.80 -3.90 9.29
N ALA A 187 -7.38 -2.84 8.70
CA ALA A 187 -6.63 -1.65 8.32
C ALA A 187 -6.03 -0.95 9.55
N VAL A 188 -6.79 -0.80 10.63
CA VAL A 188 -6.32 -0.20 11.88
C VAL A 188 -5.22 -1.05 12.50
N ALA A 189 -5.40 -2.37 12.58
CA ALA A 189 -4.39 -3.29 13.10
C ALA A 189 -3.10 -3.21 12.30
N ALA A 190 -3.19 -3.20 10.96
CA ALA A 190 -2.04 -3.07 10.07
C ALA A 190 -1.33 -1.72 10.24
N ALA A 191 -2.08 -0.62 10.35
CA ALA A 191 -1.53 0.71 10.60
C ALA A 191 -0.82 0.78 11.95
N VAL A 192 -1.39 0.19 13.01
CA VAL A 192 -0.79 0.11 14.35
C VAL A 192 0.48 -0.71 14.31
N VAL A 193 0.49 -1.89 13.69
CA VAL A 193 1.70 -2.73 13.54
C VAL A 193 2.77 -1.97 12.75
N GLY A 194 2.40 -1.30 11.66
CA GLY A 194 3.31 -0.45 10.88
C GLY A 194 3.92 0.69 11.71
N ALA A 195 3.10 1.38 12.51
CA ALA A 195 3.52 2.47 13.37
C ALA A 195 4.41 1.99 14.54
N LEU A 196 4.08 0.87 15.18
CA LEU A 196 4.85 0.27 16.26
C LEU A 196 6.18 -0.34 15.78
N CYS A 197 6.24 -0.72 14.51
CA CYS A 197 7.48 -1.10 13.85
C CYS A 197 8.35 0.13 13.50
N GLY A 198 7.78 1.32 13.32
CA GLY A 198 8.48 2.53 12.89
C GLY A 198 9.68 3.03 13.73
N PRO A 199 9.71 2.92 15.08
CA PRO A 199 10.82 3.45 15.84
C PRO A 199 12.05 2.51 15.80
N GLU A 200 13.12 2.97 15.17
CA GLU A 200 14.47 2.48 15.49
C GLU A 200 14.77 2.79 16.97
N PRO A 201 15.34 1.84 17.74
CA PRO A 201 15.86 2.16 19.06
C PRO A 201 17.03 3.13 18.90
N LEU A 202 16.72 4.42 19.04
CA LEU A 202 17.70 5.49 19.15
C LEU A 202 18.56 5.22 20.40
N GLY A 203 19.75 4.66 20.21
CA GLY A 203 20.81 4.74 21.21
C GLY A 203 21.43 3.42 21.64
N ARG A 204 22.31 2.86 20.80
CA ARG A 204 23.45 2.05 21.29
C ARG A 204 24.81 2.39 20.64
N GLY A 205 24.91 3.46 19.85
CA GLY A 205 26.16 3.83 19.18
C GLY A 205 27.04 4.87 19.89
N ALA A 206 26.47 5.71 20.77
CA ALA A 206 27.20 6.85 21.34
C ALA A 206 28.13 6.50 22.52
N ARG A 207 28.31 5.21 22.86
CA ARG A 207 29.10 4.80 24.05
C ARG A 207 30.47 4.18 23.74
N ARG A 208 30.97 4.27 22.49
CA ARG A 208 32.28 3.68 22.12
C ARG A 208 33.26 4.60 21.38
N ILE A 209 33.17 5.92 21.58
CA ILE A 209 34.26 6.84 21.21
C ILE A 209 34.48 7.88 22.33
N GLY A 210 34.51 7.41 23.58
CA GLY A 210 34.85 8.19 24.77
C GLY A 210 35.97 7.56 25.62
N GLY A 211 36.76 6.67 25.01
CA GLY A 211 37.78 5.89 25.72
C GLY A 211 39.04 5.68 24.89
N ALA A 212 39.62 6.74 24.36
CA ALA A 212 41.00 6.78 23.90
C ALA A 212 41.51 8.21 23.98
N GLY A 213 41.51 8.74 25.19
CA GLY A 213 42.13 10.01 25.53
C GLY A 213 42.63 9.93 26.96
N ALA A 214 43.88 9.49 27.13
CA ALA A 214 44.77 10.00 28.16
C ALA A 214 46.22 9.55 27.89
N PRO A 215 47.21 10.37 28.27
CA PRO A 215 48.55 10.44 27.71
C PRO A 215 49.59 9.70 28.57
N VAL A 216 50.74 9.35 27.99
CA VAL A 216 52.14 9.68 28.37
C VAL A 216 53.04 9.18 27.24
#